data_AF-A0A9X1G154-F1
#
_entry.id   AF-A0A9X1G154-F1
#
_cell.length_a   1.000
_cell.length_b   1.000
_cell.length_c   1.000
_cell.angle_alpha   90.00
_cell.angle_beta   90.00
_cell.angle_gamma   90.00
#
_symmetry.space_group_name_H-M   'P 1'
#
loop_
_entity.id
_entity.type
_entity.pdbx_description
1 polymer ?
#
loop_
_entity_poly.entity_id
_entity_poly.type
_entity_poly.pdbx_seq_one_letter_code
_entity_poly.pdbx_strand_id
1 'polypeptide(L)' 'MEQVIQDKRVCFDFEVDFSNGGGLQGQGFRLDIDGDDISDSDLAEYIVQDMRLLMVGAVRILNKSVIREPHKRRVKPPAV' A
#
# COMPACT_ATOMS: atom_id res chain seq x y z
N MET A 1 17.43 -0.84 19.52
CA MET A 1 16.84 0.26 18.75
C MET A 1 15.39 -0.08 18.56
N GLU A 2 14.49 0.64 19.23
CA GLU A 2 13.05 0.51 19.03
C GLU A 2 12.75 0.97 17.61
N GLN A 3 12.29 0.07 16.73
CA GLN A 3 11.72 0.50 15.46
C GLN A 3 10.44 1.26 15.79
N VAL A 4 10.52 2.59 15.75
CA VAL A 4 9.33 3.44 15.71
C VAL A 4 8.71 3.18 14.35
N ILE A 5 7.83 2.18 14.27
CA ILE A 5 6.91 2.01 13.15
C ILE A 5 6.15 3.33 13.12
N GLN A 6 6.44 4.17 12.14
CA GLN A 6 5.61 5.34 11.93
C GLN A 6 4.26 4.80 11.49
N ASP A 7 3.21 5.08 12.27
CA ASP A 7 1.80 4.75 12.00
C ASP A 7 1.28 5.50 10.75
N LYS A 8 1.89 5.24 9.60
CA LYS A 8 1.61 5.89 8.33
C LYS A 8 1.29 4.85 7.28
N ARG A 9 0.19 5.10 6.60
CA ARG A 9 -0.28 4.31 5.48
C ARG A 9 -0.51 5.20 4.30
N VAL A 10 -0.28 4.67 3.12
CA VAL A 10 -0.79 5.26 1.90
C VAL A 10 -2.11 4.59 1.55
N CYS A 11 -3.14 5.41 1.35
CA CYS A 11 -4.45 5.01 0.85
C CYS A 11 -4.57 5.43 -0.61
N PHE A 12 -4.92 4.51 -1.50
CA PHE A 12 -5.01 4.79 -2.93
C PHE A 12 -5.95 3.82 -3.63
N ASP A 13 -6.40 4.22 -4.81
CA ASP A 13 -7.07 3.36 -5.77
C ASP A 13 -6.06 2.97 -6.86
N PHE A 14 -6.28 1.83 -7.51
CA PHE A 14 -5.44 1.42 -8.62
C PHE A 14 -6.22 0.72 -9.73
N GLU A 15 -5.68 0.84 -10.94
CA GLU A 15 -6.10 0.06 -12.10
C GLU A 15 -4.89 -0.64 -12.70
N VAL A 16 -5.05 -1.89 -13.08
CA VAL A 16 -4.08 -2.69 -13.83
C VAL A 16 -4.72 -3.11 -15.14
N ASP A 17 -4.08 -2.76 -16.26
CA ASP A 17 -4.38 -3.34 -17.56
C ASP A 17 -3.41 -4.49 -17.83
N PHE A 18 -3.92 -5.65 -18.23
CA PHE A 18 -3.09 -6.77 -18.61
C PHE A 18 -2.85 -6.79 -20.12
N SER A 19 -1.62 -7.09 -20.55
CA SER A 19 -1.26 -7.15 -21.96
C SER A 19 -1.93 -8.32 -22.71
N ASN A 20 -2.47 -9.31 -21.98
CA ASN A 20 -3.27 -10.41 -22.51
C ASN A 20 -4.78 -10.13 -22.49
N GLY A 21 -5.19 -8.90 -22.16
CA GLY A 21 -6.59 -8.47 -22.10
C GLY A 21 -7.22 -8.65 -20.72
N GLY A 22 -8.21 -7.80 -20.44
CA GLY A 22 -8.82 -7.67 -19.11
C GLY A 22 -8.06 -6.72 -18.20
N GLY A 23 -8.53 -6.59 -16.97
CA GLY A 23 -7.94 -5.69 -15.99
C GLY A 23 -8.35 -6.01 -14.55
N LEU A 24 -7.68 -5.37 -13.60
CA LEU A 24 -7.94 -5.45 -12.16
C LEU A 24 -8.04 -4.04 -11.60
N GLN A 25 -9.03 -3.81 -10.74
CA GLN A 25 -9.18 -2.54 -10.03
C GLN A 25 -9.25 -2.77 -8.52
N GLY A 26 -8.68 -1.85 -7.75
CA GLY A 26 -8.78 -1.79 -6.29
C GLY A 26 -9.15 -0.39 -5.83
N GLN A 27 -9.97 -0.29 -4.79
CA GLN A 27 -10.43 0.98 -4.21
C GLN A 27 -10.14 1.05 -2.71
N GLY A 28 -9.68 2.21 -2.23
CA GLY A 28 -9.36 2.45 -0.82
C GLY A 28 -8.30 1.50 -0.26
N PHE A 29 -7.38 1.04 -1.13
CA PHE A 29 -6.33 0.10 -0.78
C PHE A 29 -5.31 0.78 0.14
N ARG A 30 -4.78 0.05 1.12
CA ARG A 30 -3.91 0.60 2.16
C ARG A 30 -2.63 -0.22 2.29
N LEU A 31 -1.49 0.47 2.23
CA LEU A 31 -0.17 -0.11 2.48
C LEU A 31 0.57 0.69 3.55
N ASP A 32 1.25 -0.01 4.45
CA ASP A 32 2.14 0.62 5.44
C ASP A 32 3.38 1.19 4.72
N ILE A 33 3.86 2.36 5.15
CA ILE A 33 5.06 2.99 4.60
C ILE A 33 5.98 3.45 5.74
N ASP A 34 7.29 3.23 5.58
CA ASP A 34 8.29 3.63 6.59
C ASP A 34 8.59 5.15 6.55
N GLY A 35 8.21 5.84 5.47
CA GLY A 35 8.48 7.25 5.21
C GLY A 35 7.26 8.18 5.27
N ASP A 36 7.45 9.43 4.83
CA ASP A 36 6.39 10.43 4.71
C ASP A 36 5.58 10.32 3.42
N ASP A 37 6.15 9.70 2.38
CA ASP A 37 5.53 9.50 1.07
C ASP A 37 6.18 8.31 0.36
N ILE A 38 5.57 7.88 -0.74
CA ILE A 38 6.02 6.79 -1.62
C ILE A 38 5.66 7.13 -3.07
N SER A 39 6.49 6.82 -4.06
CA SER A 39 6.14 7.15 -5.45
C SER A 39 5.04 6.23 -6.01
N ASP A 40 4.32 6.70 -7.02
CA ASP A 40 3.32 5.87 -7.72
C ASP A 40 3.95 4.67 -8.43
N SER A 41 5.21 4.81 -8.85
CA SER A 41 5.99 3.71 -9.46
C SER A 41 6.32 2.63 -8.44
N ASP A 42 6.76 3.00 -7.24
CA ASP A 42 7.03 2.04 -6.16
C ASP A 42 5.74 1.34 -5.72
N LEU A 43 4.62 2.08 -5.64
CA LEU A 43 3.31 1.48 -5.35
C LEU A 43 2.87 0.49 -6.43
N ALA A 44 3.04 0.85 -7.70
CA ALA A 44 2.75 -0.04 -8.80
C ALA A 44 3.59 -1.33 -8.71
N GLU A 45 4.89 -1.22 -8.44
CA GLU A 45 5.77 -2.36 -8.25
C GLU A 45 5.32 -3.25 -7.09
N TYR A 46 4.95 -2.67 -5.93
CA TYR A 46 4.44 -3.44 -4.80
C TYR A 46 3.16 -4.20 -5.14
N ILE A 47 2.20 -3.58 -5.82
CA ILE A 47 0.96 -4.26 -6.24
C ILE A 47 1.29 -5.47 -7.12
N VAL A 48 2.15 -5.29 -8.12
CA VAL A 48 2.51 -6.35 -9.06
C VAL A 48 3.25 -7.49 -8.35
N GLN A 49 4.20 -7.18 -7.48
CA GLN A 49 5.03 -8.17 -6.79
C GLN A 49 4.23 -8.93 -5.72
N ASP A 50 3.51 -8.23 -4.85
CA ASP A 50 2.82 -8.84 -3.71
C ASP A 50 1.60 -9.66 -4.14
N MET A 51 0.86 -9.16 -5.14
CA MET A 51 -0.27 -9.90 -5.72
C MET A 51 0.16 -10.92 -6.78
N ARG A 52 1.46 -10.99 -7.12
CA ARG A 52 2.05 -11.91 -8.10
C ARG A 52 1.36 -11.85 -9.46
N LEU A 53 1.11 -10.63 -9.93
CA LEU A 53 0.41 -10.40 -11.19
C LEU A 53 1.35 -10.69 -12.38
N LEU A 54 0.83 -11.41 -13.37
CA LEU A 54 1.54 -11.73 -14.61
C LEU A 54 0.99 -10.88 -15.77
N MET A 55 1.85 -10.59 -16.75
CA MET A 55 1.48 -9.88 -17.98
C MET A 55 0.86 -8.50 -17.73
N VAL A 56 1.37 -7.76 -16.74
CA VAL A 56 0.97 -6.38 -16.48
C VAL A 56 1.48 -5.49 -17.61
N GLY A 57 0.55 -4.77 -18.25
CA GLY A 57 0.86 -3.79 -19.30
C GLY A 57 1.01 -2.39 -18.73
N ALA A 58 0.04 -1.94 -17.93
CA ALA A 58 0.07 -0.64 -17.28
C ALA A 58 -0.55 -0.71 -15.88
N VAL A 59 -0.02 0.11 -14.97
CA VAL A 59 -0.60 0.35 -13.66
C VAL A 59 -0.84 1.84 -13.51
N ARG A 60 -2.01 2.23 -13.04
CA ARG A 60 -2.36 3.61 -12.71
C ARG A 60 -2.72 3.70 -11.25
N ILE A 61 -2.07 4.61 -10.53
CA ILE A 61 -2.40 4.95 -9.15
C ILE A 61 -3.30 6.19 -9.16
N LEU A 62 -4.39 6.13 -8.40
CA LEU A 62 -5.44 7.15 -8.35
C LEU A 62 -5.76 7.47 -6.89
N ASN A 63 -6.28 8.68 -6.63
CA ASN A 63 -6.77 9.09 -5.31
C ASN A 63 -5.78 8.83 -4.14
N LYS A 64 -4.48 8.88 -4.43
CA LYS A 64 -3.42 8.59 -3.46
C LYS A 64 -3.38 9.66 -2.36
N SER A 65 -3.35 9.21 -1.12
CA SER A 65 -3.18 10.06 0.06
C SER A 65 -2.42 9.32 1.16
N VAL A 66 -1.55 10.03 1.87
CA VAL A 66 -0.92 9.47 3.08
C VAL A 66 -1.81 9.79 4.28
N ILE A 67 -2.19 8.74 5.01
CA ILE A 67 -3.03 8.81 6.20
C ILE A 67 -2.23 8.37 7.42
N ARG A 68 -2.59 8.92 8.59
CA ARG A 68 -2.09 8.50 9.89
C ARG A 68 -3.19 7.76 10.61
N GLU A 69 -3.06 6.44 10.74
CA GLU A 69 -4.02 5.60 11.47
C GLU A 69 -3.32 5.05 12.73
N PRO A 70 -3.70 5.46 13.95
CA PRO A 70 -3.08 4.91 15.16
C PRO A 70 -3.34 3.40 15.25
N HIS A 71 -2.30 2.58 15.45
CA HIS A 71 -2.44 1.13 15.55
C HIS A 71 -3.42 0.73 16.67
N LYS A 72 -4.39 -0.14 16.36
CA LYS A 72 -5.43 -0.62 17.30
C LYS A 72 -4.92 -1.52 18.43
N ARG A 73 -3.61 -1.58 18.71
CA ARG A 73 -3.04 -2.34 19.83
C ARG A 73 -2.18 -1.43 20.69
N ARG A 74 -2.79 -0.87 21.74
CA ARG A 74 -2.03 -0.63 22.97
C ARG A 74 -1.59 -2.00 23.48
N VAL A 75 -0.31 -2.33 23.30
CA VAL A 75 0.30 -3.41 24.07
C VAL A 75 0.10 -3.04 25.53
N LYS A 76 -0.76 -3.76 26.24
CA LYS A 76 -0.93 -3.59 27.68
C LYS A 76 0.41 -4.01 28.29
N PRO A 77 1.11 -3.18 29.08
CA PRO A 77 2.32 -3.62 29.75
C PRO A 77 2.01 -4.87 30.59
N PRO A 78 2.94 -5.83 30.74
CA PRO A 78 2.72 -6.98 31.59
C PRO A 78 2.34 -6.47 32.99
N ALA A 79 1.28 -7.05 33.56
CA ALA A 79 0.92 -6.80 34.94
C ALA A 79 2.08 -7.27 35.83
N VAL A 80 2.55 -6.36 36.69
CA VAL A 80 3.58 -6.60 37.71
C VAL A 80 3.15 -7.72 38.63
#